data_AF-A0A158BFV8-F1
#
_entry.id   AF-A0A158BFV8-F1
#
_cell.length_a   1.000
_cell.length_b   1.000
_cell.length_c   1.000
_cell.angle_alpha   90.00
_cell.angle_beta   90.00
_cell.angle_gamma   90.00
#
_symmetry.space_group_name_H-M   'P 1'
#
loop_
_entity.id
_entity.type
_entity.pdbx_description
1 polymer ?
#
loop_
_entity_poly.entity_id
_entity_poly.type
_entity_poly.pdbx_seq_one_letter_code
_entity_poly.pdbx_strand_id
1 'polypeptide(L)'
;MKTRAKKTVIGTIKCHCCERDIPAKENEHGTLDVSCQWCEMPVYAKKGTDAHKRLSARVVRFPVPHDATPASVAEPFIPPSPEKPAARAARGVFDVFTGA
;
A
#
# COMPACT_ATOMS: atom_id res chain seq x y z
N MET A 1 13.51 -13.75 16.71
CA MET A 1 12.58 -12.69 16.26
C MET A 1 11.31 -13.35 15.77
N LYS A 2 10.12 -13.01 16.30
CA LYS A 2 8.85 -13.55 15.79
C LYS A 2 8.56 -12.90 14.44
N THR A 3 8.54 -13.69 13.38
CA THR A 3 8.10 -13.27 12.04
C THR A 3 6.64 -12.81 12.13
N ARG A 4 6.35 -11.60 11.62
CA ARG A 4 4.98 -11.10 11.56
C ARG A 4 4.23 -11.85 10.46
N ALA A 5 3.04 -12.36 10.77
CA ALA A 5 2.17 -13.02 9.78
C ALA A 5 1.89 -12.06 8.61
N LYS A 6 1.98 -12.57 7.38
CA LYS A 6 1.70 -11.76 6.20
C LYS A 6 0.21 -11.39 6.17
N LYS A 7 -0.08 -10.13 5.82
CA LYS A 7 -1.45 -9.64 5.62
C LYS A 7 -1.73 -9.58 4.12
N THR A 8 -2.79 -10.25 3.67
CA THR A 8 -3.25 -10.21 2.28
C THR A 8 -4.50 -9.36 2.17
N VAL A 9 -4.62 -8.58 1.10
CA VAL A 9 -5.85 -7.81 0.81
C VAL A 9 -6.85 -8.76 0.14
N ILE A 10 -8.05 -8.88 0.69
CA ILE A 10 -9.07 -9.81 0.18
C ILE A 10 -10.19 -9.08 -0.55
N GLY A 11 -10.43 -7.82 -0.20
CA GLY A 11 -11.62 -7.10 -0.63
C GLY A 11 -11.66 -5.67 -0.15
N THR A 12 -12.83 -5.07 -0.32
CA THR A 12 -13.19 -3.75 0.23
C THR A 12 -14.37 -3.85 1.17
N ILE A 13 -14.47 -2.90 2.09
CA ILE A 13 -15.58 -2.75 3.01
C ILE A 13 -15.82 -1.26 3.29
N LYS A 14 -17.09 -0.89 3.48
CA LYS A 14 -17.44 0.47 3.89
C LYS A 14 -17.09 0.72 5.36
N CYS A 15 -16.45 1.86 5.62
CA CYS A 15 -16.18 2.34 6.98
C CYS A 15 -17.48 2.50 7.78
N HIS A 16 -17.47 2.19 9.08
CA HIS A 16 -18.61 2.50 9.95
C HIS A 16 -18.77 3.97 10.29
N CYS A 17 -17.70 4.76 10.19
CA CYS A 17 -17.74 6.17 10.55
C CYS A 17 -17.97 7.07 9.34
N CYS A 18 -17.23 6.86 8.25
CA CYS A 18 -17.26 7.74 7.07
C CYS A 18 -17.81 7.10 5.81
N GLU A 19 -18.26 5.85 5.88
CA GLU A 19 -18.88 5.09 4.77
C GLU A 19 -18.03 4.91 3.50
N ARG A 20 -16.78 5.36 3.51
CA ARG A 20 -15.83 5.18 2.42
C ARG A 20 -15.38 3.74 2.30
N ASP A 21 -15.03 3.35 1.09
CA ASP A 21 -14.45 2.03 0.82
C ASP A 21 -13.02 1.95 1.34
N ILE A 22 -12.76 0.94 2.16
CA ILE A 22 -11.47 0.66 2.79
C ILE A 22 -11.04 -0.75 2.39
N PRO A 23 -9.74 -0.99 2.14
CA PRO A 23 -9.24 -2.34 1.92
C PRO A 23 -9.38 -3.21 3.17
N ALA A 24 -10.04 -4.36 3.03
CA ALA A 24 -10.09 -5.40 4.05
C ALA A 24 -8.92 -6.38 3.88
N LYS A 25 -8.16 -6.60 4.96
CA LYS A 25 -6.98 -7.48 4.97
C LYS A 25 -7.21 -8.69 5.88
N GLU A 26 -6.79 -9.91 5.48
CA GLU A 26 -6.66 -11.05 6.40
C GLU A 26 -5.19 -11.33 6.68
N ASN A 27 -4.91 -11.81 7.89
CA ASN A 27 -3.68 -12.53 8.19
C ASN A 27 -3.84 -14.03 7.91
N GLU A 28 -2.74 -14.76 7.85
CA GLU A 28 -2.70 -16.24 7.73
C GLU A 28 -3.57 -16.98 8.78
N HIS A 29 -3.78 -16.38 9.96
CA HIS A 29 -4.63 -16.94 11.02
C HIS A 29 -6.14 -16.67 10.82
N GLY A 30 -6.51 -15.95 9.77
CA GLY A 30 -7.88 -15.51 9.46
C GLY A 30 -8.39 -14.37 10.33
N THR A 31 -7.49 -13.55 10.88
CA THR A 31 -7.87 -12.30 11.55
C THR A 31 -8.09 -11.23 10.49
N LEU A 32 -9.27 -10.62 10.49
CA LEU A 32 -9.60 -9.48 9.63
C LEU A 32 -9.05 -8.19 10.25
N ASP A 33 -8.43 -7.37 9.42
CA ASP A 33 -7.90 -6.05 9.75
C ASP A 33 -8.47 -5.04 8.74
N VAL A 34 -9.25 -4.09 9.28
CA VAL A 34 -9.95 -3.04 8.54
C VAL A 34 -9.62 -1.73 9.24
N SER A 35 -8.56 -1.07 8.78
CA SER A 35 -8.11 0.22 9.29
C SER A 35 -8.51 1.34 8.33
N CYS A 36 -9.39 2.24 8.75
CA CYS A 36 -9.72 3.43 7.96
C CYS A 36 -8.56 4.43 7.99
N GLN A 37 -8.04 4.84 6.83
CA GLN A 37 -6.98 5.85 6.76
C GLN A 37 -7.48 7.28 7.03
N TRP A 38 -8.79 7.53 6.86
CA TRP A 38 -9.36 8.87 7.03
C TRP A 38 -9.83 9.15 8.46
N CYS A 39 -10.45 8.16 9.10
CA CYS A 39 -10.99 8.30 10.46
C CYS A 39 -10.06 7.70 11.51
N GLU A 40 -8.94 7.10 11.09
CA GLU A 40 -7.99 6.38 11.94
C GLU A 40 -8.59 5.27 12.81
N MET A 41 -9.85 4.88 12.54
CA MET A 41 -10.56 3.87 13.32
C MET A 41 -9.98 2.48 13.03
N PRO A 42 -9.34 1.83 14.03
CA PRO A 42 -8.80 0.49 13.86
C PRO A 42 -9.90 -0.51 14.17
N VAL A 43 -10.32 -1.29 13.17
CA VAL A 43 -11.25 -2.39 13.37
C VAL A 43 -10.54 -3.68 13.05
N TYR A 44 -10.33 -4.50 14.07
CA TYR A 44 -9.78 -5.84 13.90
C TYR A 44 -10.73 -6.88 14.50
N ALA A 45 -10.83 -8.03 13.84
CA ALA A 45 -11.68 -9.11 14.32
C ALA A 45 -11.00 -10.47 14.13
N LYS A 46 -10.87 -11.20 15.24
CA LYS A 46 -10.29 -12.55 15.25
C LYS A 46 -11.29 -13.57 14.70
N LYS A 47 -10.79 -14.53 13.93
CA LYS A 47 -11.56 -15.67 13.43
C LYS A 47 -12.36 -16.34 14.55
N GLY A 48 -13.65 -16.62 14.27
CA GLY A 48 -14.57 -17.28 15.21
C GLY A 48 -15.37 -16.35 16.12
N THR A 49 -15.02 -15.06 16.20
CA THR A 49 -15.81 -14.07 16.94
C THR A 49 -17.05 -13.63 16.15
N ASP A 50 -18.08 -13.16 16.84
CA ASP A 50 -19.27 -12.60 16.17
C ASP A 50 -18.95 -11.32 15.41
N ALA A 51 -17.97 -10.55 15.88
CA ALA A 51 -17.42 -9.41 15.14
C ALA A 51 -16.87 -9.84 13.78
N HIS A 52 -16.11 -10.94 13.75
CA HIS A 52 -15.58 -11.48 12.49
C HIS A 52 -16.72 -11.92 11.56
N LYS A 53 -17.74 -12.61 12.06
CA LYS A 53 -18.91 -13.01 11.24
C LYS A 53 -19.58 -11.79 10.60
N ARG A 54 -19.89 -10.77 11.40
CA ARG A 54 -20.56 -9.54 10.94
C ARG A 54 -19.72 -8.74 9.95
N LEU A 55 -18.41 -8.64 10.18
CA LEU A 55 -17.51 -7.93 9.28
C LEU A 55 -17.31 -8.71 7.98
N SER A 56 -17.09 -10.03 8.06
CA SER A 56 -16.92 -10.88 6.87
C SER A 56 -18.14 -10.85 5.94
N ALA A 57 -19.35 -10.72 6.47
CA ALA A 57 -20.58 -10.60 5.69
C ALA A 57 -20.69 -9.26 4.91
N ARG A 58 -19.94 -8.23 5.34
CA ARG A 58 -19.95 -6.90 4.73
C ARG A 58 -18.77 -6.66 3.78
N VAL A 59 -17.77 -7.53 3.79
CA VAL A 59 -16.62 -7.44 2.90
C VAL A 59 -17.07 -7.86 1.49
N VAL A 60 -16.94 -6.94 0.55
CA VAL A 60 -17.01 -7.24 -0.88
C VAL A 60 -15.66 -7.82 -1.26
N ARG A 61 -15.59 -9.15 -1.37
CA ARG A 61 -14.37 -9.84 -1.75
C ARG A 61 -14.09 -9.57 -3.23
N PHE A 62 -12.85 -9.19 -3.54
CA PHE A 62 -12.43 -9.20 -4.93
C PHE A 62 -12.50 -10.65 -5.42
N PRO A 63 -12.98 -10.91 -6.65
CA PRO A 63 -12.83 -12.22 -7.24
C PRO A 63 -11.34 -12.52 -7.26
N VAL A 64 -10.91 -13.53 -6.52
CA VAL A 64 -9.54 -14.01 -6.54
C VAL A 64 -9.27 -14.39 -8.00
N PRO A 65 -8.33 -13.75 -8.71
CA PRO A 65 -7.82 -14.35 -9.93
C PRO A 65 -7.05 -15.59 -9.45
N HIS A 66 -7.69 -16.76 -9.50
CA HIS A 66 -6.94 -17.99 -9.58
C HIS A 66 -6.12 -17.88 -10.87
N ASP A 67 -4.80 -17.91 -10.72
CA ASP A 67 -3.81 -17.92 -11.79
C ASP A 67 -3.68 -16.62 -12.60
N ALA A 68 -2.96 -15.65 -12.05
CA ALA A 68 -2.02 -14.88 -12.85
C ALA A 68 -0.61 -15.30 -12.42
N THR A 69 -0.06 -16.25 -13.18
CA THR A 69 1.36 -16.33 -13.53
C THR A 69 2.06 -14.95 -13.47
N PRO A 70 3.34 -14.87 -13.08
CA PRO A 70 4.06 -13.59 -13.06
C PRO A 70 4.07 -13.02 -14.48
N ALA A 71 3.11 -12.15 -14.79
CA ALA A 71 3.03 -11.43 -16.04
C ALA A 71 4.22 -10.46 -16.04
N SER A 72 5.28 -10.92 -16.71
CA SER A 72 6.29 -10.17 -17.43
C SER A 72 6.38 -8.69 -17.09
N VAL A 73 7.51 -8.33 -16.49
CA VAL A 73 8.24 -7.06 -16.65
C VAL A 73 7.60 -6.15 -17.71
N ALA A 74 6.77 -5.20 -17.27
CA ALA A 74 6.54 -4.02 -18.06
C ALA A 74 7.85 -3.22 -17.98
N GLU A 75 8.65 -3.26 -19.05
CA GLU A 75 9.77 -2.36 -19.22
C GLU A 75 9.26 -0.93 -19.03
N PRO A 76 9.86 -0.11 -18.15
CA PRO A 76 9.50 1.29 -18.06
C PRO A 76 9.82 1.94 -19.40
N PHE A 77 8.79 2.36 -20.12
CA PHE A 77 8.94 3.26 -21.27
C PHE A 77 9.56 4.57 -20.76
N ILE A 78 10.87 4.71 -20.96
CA ILE A 78 11.62 5.92 -20.64
C ILE A 78 11.34 6.91 -21.79
N PRO A 79 10.60 8.01 -21.57
CA PRO A 79 10.56 9.08 -22.57
C PRO A 79 11.98 9.67 -22.72
N PRO A 80 12.45 9.98 -23.94
CA PRO A 80 13.80 10.54 -24.12
C PRO A 80 13.89 11.87 -23.35
N SER A 81 14.72 11.87 -22.31
CA SER A 81 15.06 13.07 -21.55
C SER A 81 15.76 14.06 -22.49
N PRO A 82 15.36 15.34 -22.52
CA PRO A 82 16.16 16.36 -23.17
C PRO A 82 17.53 16.42 -22.50
N GLU A 83 18.58 16.48 -23.32
CA GLU A 83 19.97 16.58 -22.90
C GLU A 83 20.12 17.77 -21.95
N LYS A 84 20.50 17.49 -20.69
CA LYS A 84 21.01 18.53 -19.80
C LYS A 84 22.29 19.06 -20.44
N PRO A 85 22.40 20.37 -20.77
CA PRO A 85 23.66 20.92 -21.20
C PRO A 85 24.69 20.71 -20.09
N ALA A 86 25.87 20.23 -20.48
CA ALA A 86 26.99 19.94 -19.62
C ALA A 86 27.18 21.08 -18.60
N ALA A 87 27.29 20.70 -17.33
CA ALA A 87 27.60 21.61 -16.23
C ALA A 87 28.94 22.31 -16.54
N ARG A 88 28.88 23.47 -17.18
CA ARG A 88 30.00 24.38 -17.28
C ARG A 88 30.29 24.82 -15.85
N ALA A 89 31.45 24.41 -15.34
CA ALA A 89 31.90 24.62 -13.98
C ALA A 89 31.59 26.04 -13.48
N ALA A 90 30.47 26.18 -12.78
CA ALA A 90 30.20 27.34 -11.97
C ALA A 90 30.92 27.08 -10.65
N ARG A 91 32.10 27.68 -10.47
CA ARG A 91 32.65 27.89 -9.13
C ARG A 91 31.57 28.62 -8.34
N GLY A 92 30.95 27.93 -7.40
CA GLY A 92 29.88 28.51 -6.59
C GLY A 92 30.41 29.70 -5.80
N VAL A 93 29.56 30.66 -5.46
CA VAL A 93 29.93 31.85 -4.66
C VAL A 93 30.59 31.46 -3.32
N PHE A 94 30.33 30.24 -2.81
CA PHE A 94 31.01 29.69 -1.63
C PHE A 94 32.49 29.35 -1.85
N ASP A 95 32.91 29.01 -3.08
CA ASP A 95 34.31 28.72 -3.44
C ASP A 95 35.18 29.99 -3.45
N VAL A 96 34.56 31.18 -3.59
CA VAL A 96 35.27 32.47 -3.57
C VAL A 96 35.60 32.94 -2.15
N PHE A 97 34.84 32.48 -1.14
CA PHE A 97 35.05 32.90 0.25
C PHE A 97 35.98 31.97 1.05
N THR A 98 36.14 30.72 0.65
CA THR A 98 37.13 29.79 1.22
C THR A 98 38.36 29.75 0.33
N GLY A 99 39.17 30.81 0.39
CA GLY A 99 40.34 30.99 -0.48
C GLY A 99 41.24 29.75 -0.56
N ALA A 100 41.34 29.18 -1.76
CA ALA A 100 42.39 28.28 -2.21
C ALA A 100 42.85 28.72 -3.61
#